data_AF-A0A9E2ZX03-F1
#
_entry.id   AF-A0A9E2ZX03-F1
#
_cell.length_a   1.000
_cell.length_b   1.000
_cell.length_c   1.000
_cell.angle_alpha   90.00
_cell.angle_beta   90.00
_cell.angle_gamma   90.00
#
_symmetry.space_group_name_H-M   'P 1'
#
loop_
_entity.id
_entity.type
_entity.pdbx_description
1 polymer ?
#
loop_
_entity_poly.entity_id
_entity_poly.type
_entity_poly.pdbx_seq_one_letter_code
_entity_poly.pdbx_strand_id
1 'polypeptide(L)'
;MSGPPRGLNGMAVLPGWAELEHAVPQVAATMRRYLAQIGCVLRPGSVSGADLALRCFAAFLAQAAPGVVSIAQVTRRHIEDYKPWLGARPGQNKPRLTPGHRHPPAGHVADVLHPHRRMGLGRGPGEGADIHR
;
A
#
# COMPACT_ATOMS: atom_id res chain seq x y z
N MET A 1 20.75 -1.64 -22.69
CA MET A 1 19.98 -1.04 -21.58
C MET A 1 18.87 -2.02 -21.19
N SER A 2 19.10 -2.85 -20.18
CA SER A 2 18.11 -3.80 -19.69
C SER A 2 17.21 -3.07 -18.68
N GLY A 3 15.90 -2.98 -18.97
CA GLY A 3 14.93 -2.40 -18.04
C GLY A 3 14.78 -3.28 -16.79
N PRO A 4 14.34 -2.71 -15.65
CA PRO A 4 14.17 -3.47 -14.42
C PRO A 4 13.16 -4.62 -14.62
N PRO A 5 13.34 -5.76 -13.94
CA PRO A 5 12.43 -6.89 -14.03
C PRO A 5 11.00 -6.43 -13.70
N ARG A 6 10.07 -6.67 -14.63
CA ARG A 6 8.64 -6.43 -14.41
C ARG A 6 8.06 -7.66 -13.73
N GLY A 7 7.29 -7.47 -12.66
CA GLY A 7 6.56 -8.55 -12.02
C GLY A 7 5.43 -9.04 -12.93
N LEU A 8 4.92 -10.24 -12.65
CA LEU A 8 3.86 -10.95 -13.41
C LEU A 8 2.62 -10.12 -13.77
N ASN A 9 2.38 -8.98 -13.09
CA ASN A 9 1.22 -8.11 -13.30
C ASN A 9 1.55 -6.76 -13.98
N GLY A 10 2.76 -6.60 -14.53
CA GLY A 10 3.25 -5.33 -15.09
C GLY A 10 3.65 -4.30 -14.04
N MET A 11 3.61 -4.67 -12.76
CA MET A 11 4.11 -3.86 -11.64
C MET A 11 5.63 -4.00 -11.58
N ALA A 12 6.39 -2.91 -11.52
CA ALA A 12 7.84 -3.02 -11.29
C ALA A 12 8.07 -3.81 -9.99
N VAL A 13 8.92 -4.84 -10.07
CA VAL A 13 9.32 -5.63 -8.91
C VAL A 13 9.95 -4.68 -7.91
N LEU A 14 9.43 -4.66 -6.68
CA LEU A 14 10.08 -3.93 -5.59
C LEU A 14 11.34 -4.67 -5.17
N PRO A 15 12.42 -3.96 -4.85
CA PRO A 15 13.63 -4.58 -4.33
C PRO A 15 13.31 -5.43 -3.10
N GLY A 16 14.02 -6.54 -2.97
CA GLY A 16 13.96 -7.39 -1.78
C GLY A 16 14.59 -6.69 -0.57
N TRP A 17 14.34 -7.23 0.63
CA TRP A 17 14.96 -6.69 1.85
C TRP A 17 16.49 -6.75 1.82
N ALA A 18 17.09 -7.76 1.20
CA ALA A 18 18.55 -7.87 1.07
C ALA A 18 19.15 -6.72 0.25
N GLU A 19 18.51 -6.35 -0.87
CA GLU A 19 18.93 -5.21 -1.69
C GLU A 19 18.77 -3.89 -0.93
N LEU A 20 17.65 -3.73 -0.22
CA LEU A 20 17.36 -2.53 0.58
C LEU A 20 18.29 -2.39 1.78
N GLU A 21 18.71 -3.51 2.38
CA GLU A 21 19.65 -3.51 3.50
C GLU A 21 21.06 -3.07 3.05
N HIS A 22 21.43 -3.33 1.80
CA HIS A 22 22.65 -2.78 1.22
C HIS A 22 22.53 -1.26 0.96
N ALA A 23 21.38 -0.79 0.47
CA ALA A 23 21.19 0.60 0.08
C ALA A 23 20.91 1.55 1.27
N VAL A 24 20.08 1.13 2.23
CA VAL A 24 19.63 1.93 3.38
C VAL A 24 19.60 1.09 4.67
N PRO A 25 20.76 0.63 5.16
CA PRO A 25 20.86 -0.44 6.17
C PRO A 25 20.06 -0.19 7.46
N GLN A 26 20.21 0.98 8.09
CA GLN A 26 19.51 1.26 9.35
C GLN A 26 18.00 1.42 9.17
N VAL A 27 17.57 1.99 8.05
CA VAL A 27 16.14 2.10 7.68
C VAL A 27 15.55 0.71 7.48
N ALA A 28 16.20 -0.13 6.67
CA ALA A 28 15.77 -1.49 6.39
C ALA A 28 15.69 -2.34 7.67
N ALA A 29 16.73 -2.29 8.51
CA ALA A 29 16.76 -2.99 9.80
C ALA A 29 15.61 -2.56 10.73
N THR A 30 15.33 -1.25 10.79
CA THR A 30 14.23 -0.71 11.60
C THR A 30 12.87 -1.21 11.11
N MET A 31 12.63 -1.16 9.80
CA MET A 31 11.37 -1.62 9.20
C MET A 31 11.17 -3.13 9.38
N ARG A 32 12.23 -3.94 9.22
CA ARG A 32 12.16 -5.38 9.45
C ARG A 32 11.85 -5.73 10.90
N ARG A 33 12.46 -5.03 11.85
CA ARG A 33 12.13 -5.16 13.28
C ARG A 33 10.67 -4.79 13.57
N TYR A 34 10.17 -3.72 12.95
CA TYR A 34 8.77 -3.33 13.07
C TYR A 34 7.82 -4.39 12.49
N LEU A 35 8.14 -4.96 11.33
CA LEU A 35 7.36 -6.07 10.74
C LEU A 35 7.31 -7.29 11.65
N ALA A 36 8.44 -7.67 12.27
CA ALA A 36 8.48 -8.75 13.24
C ALA A 36 7.58 -8.44 14.46
N GLN A 37 7.64 -7.21 14.98
CA GLN A 37 6.83 -6.77 16.11
C GLN A 37 5.32 -6.81 15.80
N ILE A 38 4.88 -6.23 14.68
CA ILE A 38 3.45 -6.23 14.34
C ILE A 38 2.95 -7.62 13.94
N GLY A 39 3.84 -8.50 13.49
CA GLY A 39 3.53 -9.91 13.24
C GLY A 39 3.08 -10.67 14.47
N CYS A 40 3.42 -10.21 15.68
CA CYS A 40 2.94 -10.80 16.93
C CYS A 40 1.46 -10.51 17.21
N VAL A 41 0.85 -9.51 16.55
CA VAL A 41 -0.51 -9.02 16.87
C VAL A 41 -1.45 -8.94 15.67
N LEU A 42 -0.92 -8.82 14.44
CA LEU A 42 -1.72 -8.68 13.23
C LEU A 42 -1.88 -10.01 12.47
N ARG A 43 -2.95 -10.09 11.66
CA ARG A 43 -3.14 -11.22 10.73
C ARG A 43 -2.06 -11.22 9.64
N PRO A 44 -1.67 -12.40 9.10
CA PRO A 44 -0.63 -12.49 8.07
C PRO A 44 -0.84 -11.57 6.87
N GLY A 45 -2.08 -11.44 6.37
CA GLY A 45 -2.39 -10.56 5.24
C GLY A 45 -2.10 -9.07 5.53
N SER A 46 -2.33 -8.60 6.76
CA SER A 46 -2.01 -7.23 7.17
C SER A 46 -0.51 -7.00 7.23
N VAL A 47 0.26 -7.99 7.70
CA VAL A 47 1.72 -7.94 7.72
C VAL A 47 2.28 -7.88 6.29
N SER A 48 1.74 -8.68 5.37
CA SER A 48 2.13 -8.64 3.95
C SER A 48 1.86 -7.28 3.29
N GLY A 49 0.74 -6.64 3.63
CA GLY A 49 0.44 -5.28 3.16
C GLY A 49 1.44 -4.24 3.70
N ALA A 50 1.76 -4.33 4.99
CA ALA A 50 2.76 -3.47 5.61
C ALA A 50 4.17 -3.69 5.02
N ASP A 51 4.55 -4.95 4.77
CA ASP A 51 5.82 -5.31 4.13
C ASP A 51 5.96 -4.64 2.76
N LEU A 52 4.93 -4.73 1.92
CA LEU A 52 4.93 -4.12 0.60
C LEU A 52 5.08 -2.59 0.68
N ALA A 53 4.33 -1.95 1.58
CA ALA A 53 4.36 -0.51 1.78
C ALA A 53 5.74 -0.03 2.27
N LEU A 54 6.34 -0.76 3.23
CA LEU A 54 7.65 -0.41 3.79
C LEU A 54 8.79 -0.63 2.79
N ARG A 55 8.78 -1.72 2.01
CA ARG A 55 9.76 -1.90 0.93
C ARG A 55 9.66 -0.80 -0.13
N CYS A 56 8.44 -0.39 -0.46
CA CYS A 56 8.20 0.72 -1.37
C CYS A 56 8.78 2.04 -0.82
N PHE A 57 8.54 2.35 0.45
CA PHE A 57 9.06 3.55 1.07
C PHE A 57 10.59 3.52 1.23
N ALA A 58 11.19 2.39 1.59
CA ALA A 58 12.64 2.22 1.65
C ALA A 58 13.29 2.41 0.26
N ALA A 59 12.66 1.88 -0.80
CA ALA A 59 13.12 2.08 -2.17
C ALA A 59 13.07 3.56 -2.59
N PHE A 60 12.06 4.31 -2.14
CA PHE A 60 12.01 5.76 -2.31
C PHE A 60 13.16 6.46 -1.60
N LEU A 61 13.39 6.16 -0.31
CA LEU A 61 14.46 6.80 0.46
C LEU A 61 15.84 6.54 -0.17
N ALA A 62 16.09 5.31 -0.62
CA ALA A 62 17.33 4.94 -1.30
C ALA A 62 17.59 5.73 -2.59
N GLN A 63 16.54 6.12 -3.32
CA GLN A 63 16.65 6.78 -4.63
C GLN A 63 16.58 8.30 -4.54
N ALA A 64 15.65 8.83 -3.75
CA ALA A 64 15.27 10.23 -3.74
C ALA A 64 15.75 11.00 -2.51
N ALA A 65 16.16 10.31 -1.44
CA ALA A 65 16.59 10.94 -0.19
C ALA A 65 17.82 10.24 0.42
N PRO A 66 18.96 10.15 -0.31
CA PRO A 66 20.15 9.40 0.15
C PRO A 66 20.77 9.95 1.45
N GLY A 67 20.48 11.20 1.83
CA GLY A 67 20.90 11.79 3.11
C GLY A 67 20.10 11.28 4.32
N VAL A 68 18.98 10.57 4.10
CA VAL A 68 18.19 9.95 5.18
C VAL A 68 18.76 8.58 5.47
N VAL A 69 19.59 8.51 6.51
CA VAL A 69 20.22 7.25 6.95
C VAL A 69 19.41 6.54 8.02
N SER A 70 18.44 7.20 8.66
CA SER A 70 17.58 6.61 9.70
C SER A 70 16.12 7.10 9.64
N ILE A 71 15.20 6.33 10.21
CA ILE A 71 13.77 6.71 10.29
C ILE A 71 13.57 8.02 11.08
N ALA A 72 14.43 8.31 12.06
CA ALA A 72 14.34 9.54 12.87
C ALA A 72 14.59 10.82 12.04
N GLN A 73 15.24 10.72 10.88
CA GLN A 73 15.50 11.83 9.98
C GLN A 73 14.37 12.04 8.96
N VAL A 74 13.34 11.19 8.97
CA VAL A 74 12.19 11.34 8.09
C VAL A 74 11.39 12.56 8.54
N THR A 75 11.37 13.59 7.70
CA THR A 75 10.58 14.80 7.92
C THR A 75 9.33 14.80 7.04
N ARG A 76 8.45 15.77 7.27
CA ARG A 76 7.26 16.00 6.44
C ARG A 76 7.60 16.12 4.95
N ARG A 77 8.71 16.78 4.60
CA ARG A 77 9.14 16.94 3.20
C ARG A 77 9.31 15.59 2.50
N HIS A 78 9.95 14.62 3.15
CA HIS A 78 10.14 13.29 2.56
C HIS A 78 8.80 12.57 2.32
N ILE A 79 7.81 12.78 3.19
CA ILE A 79 6.47 12.20 3.01
C ILE A 79 5.71 12.86 1.86
N GLU A 80 5.90 14.17 1.67
CA GLU A 80 5.33 14.92 0.55
C GLU A 80 5.97 14.50 -0.78
N ASP A 81 7.30 14.35 -0.82
CA ASP A 81 8.08 13.91 -1.99
C ASP A 81 7.81 12.43 -2.36
N TYR A 82 7.45 11.60 -1.38
CA TYR A 82 7.09 10.20 -1.61
C TYR A 82 5.85 10.02 -2.48
N LYS A 83 4.85 10.90 -2.35
CA LYS A 83 3.58 10.80 -3.08
C LYS A 83 3.73 10.90 -4.61
N PRO A 84 4.37 11.95 -5.16
CA PRO A 84 4.60 12.04 -6.60
C PRO A 84 5.55 10.95 -7.08
N TRP A 85 6.55 10.56 -6.29
CA TRP A 85 7.44 9.44 -6.63
C TRP A 85 6.66 8.12 -6.78
N LEU A 86 5.71 7.85 -5.87
CA LEU A 86 4.87 6.66 -5.92
C LEU A 86 3.98 6.64 -7.18
N GLY A 87 3.40 7.79 -7.54
CA GLY A 87 2.59 7.94 -8.75
C GLY A 87 3.40 7.84 -10.04
N ALA A 88 4.67 8.24 -10.03
CA ALA A 88 5.56 8.17 -11.19
C ALA A 88 6.17 6.77 -11.42
N ARG A 89 6.02 5.83 -10.47
CA ARG A 89 6.76 4.57 -10.49
C ARG A 89 6.44 3.71 -11.73
N PRO A 90 7.45 3.25 -12.49
CA PRO A 90 7.24 2.36 -13.64
C PRO A 90 6.44 1.12 -13.23
N GLY A 91 5.43 0.75 -14.02
CA GLY A 91 4.54 -0.38 -13.72
C GLY A 91 3.40 -0.10 -12.72
N GLN A 92 3.35 1.09 -12.11
CA GLN A 92 2.12 1.65 -11.53
C GLN A 92 1.45 2.63 -12.50
N ASN A 93 2.25 3.30 -13.34
CA ASN A 93 1.75 4.04 -14.49
C ASN A 93 1.43 3.10 -15.66
N LYS A 94 0.26 2.44 -15.62
CA LYS A 94 -0.40 2.04 -16.87
C LYS A 94 -1.03 3.31 -17.47
N PRO A 95 -0.82 3.64 -18.76
CA PRO A 95 -1.75 4.52 -19.44
C PRO A 95 -3.14 3.96 -19.19
N ARG A 96 -4.07 4.80 -18.74
CA ARG A 96 -5.47 4.42 -18.65
C ARG A 96 -5.92 4.18 -20.08
N LEU A 97 -5.79 2.95 -20.58
CA LEU A 97 -6.50 2.52 -21.78
C LEU A 97 -7.97 2.61 -21.38
N THR A 98 -8.64 3.65 -21.84
CA THR A 98 -10.08 3.70 -21.95
C THR A 98 -10.46 3.06 -23.28
N PRO A 99 -10.93 1.80 -23.32
CA PRO A 99 -11.82 1.37 -24.38
C PRO A 99 -13.06 2.28 -24.39
N GLY A 100 -13.29 2.90 -25.54
CA GLY A 100 -14.21 4.01 -25.70
C GLY A 100 -15.62 3.72 -25.22
N HIS A 101 -16.19 4.68 -24.49
CA HIS A 101 -17.62 4.96 -24.51
C HIS A 101 -17.77 6.48 -24.68
N ARG A 102 -18.55 6.86 -25.69
CA ARG A 102 -18.94 8.23 -26.01
C ARG A 102 -19.93 8.76 -24.95
N HIS A 103 -19.91 10.09 -24.74
CA HIS A 103 -20.81 10.98 -23.97
C HIS A 103 -20.43 11.36 -22.51
N PRO A 104 -20.77 12.59 -22.03
CA PRO A 104 -19.86 13.53 -21.38
C PRO A 104 -20.44 14.03 -20.01
N PRO A 105 -20.15 15.23 -19.44
CA PRO A 105 -19.56 15.35 -18.10
C PRO A 105 -20.50 15.92 -17.00
N ALA A 106 -20.18 15.65 -15.71
CA ALA A 106 -20.16 16.58 -14.55
C ALA A 106 -20.39 15.88 -13.19
N GLY A 107 -19.70 16.35 -12.13
CA GLY A 107 -19.96 16.03 -10.71
C GLY A 107 -18.91 15.09 -10.08
N HIS A 108 -17.77 15.59 -9.60
CA HIS A 108 -17.50 16.07 -8.24
C HIS A 108 -17.47 14.98 -7.13
N VAL A 109 -16.24 14.75 -6.67
CA VAL A 109 -15.72 14.37 -5.33
C VAL A 109 -15.90 12.96 -4.75
N ALA A 110 -14.73 12.31 -4.63
CA ALA A 110 -14.14 11.68 -3.45
C ALA A 110 -14.97 10.70 -2.61
N ASP A 111 -14.50 9.45 -2.56
CA ASP A 111 -14.43 8.76 -1.27
C ASP A 111 -13.13 7.94 -1.15
N VAL A 112 -12.64 7.91 0.08
CA VAL A 112 -11.29 7.62 0.55
C VAL A 112 -11.20 6.20 1.11
N LEU A 113 -10.16 5.48 0.68
CA LEU A 113 -9.24 4.68 1.49
C LEU A 113 -9.71 4.25 2.93
N HIS A 114 -9.90 2.92 3.10
CA HIS A 114 -9.89 2.08 4.34
C HIS A 114 -11.22 1.82 5.11
N PRO A 115 -11.35 0.73 5.91
CA PRO A 115 -11.64 -0.65 5.48
C PRO A 115 -12.75 -1.34 6.32
N HIS A 116 -13.12 -2.57 5.92
CA HIS A 116 -13.91 -3.60 6.63
C HIS A 116 -14.55 -3.30 8.00
N ARG A 117 -15.90 -3.33 8.02
CA ARG A 117 -16.67 -3.69 9.22
C ARG A 117 -17.69 -4.78 8.86
N ARG A 118 -17.36 -6.05 9.17
CA ARG A 118 -18.28 -7.18 9.23
C ARG A 118 -18.34 -7.66 10.68
N MET A 119 -19.40 -7.29 11.38
CA MET A 119 -20.00 -7.94 12.56
C MET A 119 -21.43 -7.38 12.60
N GLY A 120 -22.51 -8.16 12.48
CA GLY A 120 -22.71 -9.45 13.11
C GLY A 120 -23.14 -9.23 14.55
N LEU A 121 -24.28 -8.56 14.77
CA LEU A 121 -24.95 -8.50 16.05
C LEU A 121 -26.38 -8.99 15.87
N GLY A 122 -26.69 -10.06 16.60
CA GLY A 122 -27.96 -10.77 16.58
C GLY A 122 -29.12 -9.92 17.08
N ARG A 123 -30.30 -10.19 16.53
CA ARG A 123 -31.58 -9.75 17.04
C ARG A 123 -32.28 -10.98 17.61
N GLY A 124 -32.47 -10.98 18.94
CA GLY A 124 -33.34 -11.92 19.65
C GLY A 124 -34.84 -11.58 19.48
N PRO A 125 -35.72 -12.34 20.16
CA PRO A 125 -36.99 -12.85 19.62
C PRO A 125 -38.26 -12.05 19.99
N GLY A 126 -39.38 -12.40 19.35
CA GLY A 126 -40.74 -11.85 19.50
C GLY A 126 -41.14 -11.15 18.20
N GLU A 127 -42.18 -11.48 17.45
CA GLU A 127 -43.61 -11.69 17.76
C GLU A 127 -44.22 -11.98 16.35
N GLY A 128 -44.96 -13.04 16.05
CA GLY A 128 -46.36 -13.29 16.40
C GLY A 128 -47.24 -13.19 15.13
N ALA A 129 -48.09 -14.19 14.91
CA ALA A 129 -49.21 -14.27 13.94
C ALA A 129 -48.86 -14.42 12.44
N ASP A 130 -49.56 -15.16 11.60
CA ASP A 130 -50.53 -16.27 11.65
C ASP A 130 -50.75 -16.61 10.16
N ILE A 131 -51.00 -17.88 9.81
CA ILE A 131 -52.01 -18.36 8.87
C ILE A 131 -51.65 -19.76 8.33
N HIS A 132 -52.11 -20.77 9.04
CA HIS A 132 -52.49 -22.04 8.44
C HIS A 132 -53.99 -21.96 8.12
N ARG A 133 -54.36 -22.02 6.84
CA ARG A 133 -55.40 -22.94 6.33
C ARG A 133 -55.43 -22.99 4.81
#